data_AF-F0QWG9-F1
#
_entry.id   AF-F0QWG9-F1
#
_cell.length_a   1.000
_cell.length_b   1.000
_cell.length_c   1.000
_cell.angle_alpha   90.00
_cell.angle_beta   90.00
_cell.angle_gamma   90.00
#
_symmetry.space_group_name_H-M   'P 1'
#
loop_
_entity.id
_entity.type
_entity.pdbx_description
1 polymer ?
#
loop_
_entity_poly.entity_id
_entity_poly.type
_entity_poly.pdbx_seq_one_letter_code
_entity_poly.pdbx_strand_id
1 'polypeptide(L)'
;MSSSNVNVEDLIKSFRVGYDKAGLTIYVIPRENVTSITRDTGYAFNNEDIQLYGTRVILHLPCNGIIYGRYLTHINNELKGLFVVITENNCDISISWYEEGIDVKTHVKSNEALIIIVRLMRIKPHRIKPSSYALRIMRALGLSGRLLYSDTNNEIQVFGIEGGLIPSFQGNCMSEFIIKQWKLIFDECGFIVKVISDNDNILLIGGVNTMVIKQYYPSLDKWYELSRVTGFRNYLVVLEG
;
A
#
# COMPACT_ATOMS: atom_id res chain seq x y z
N MET A 1 -11.13 -16.09 -7.29
CA MET A 1 -10.05 -16.61 -8.17
C MET A 1 -8.75 -16.60 -7.41
N SER A 2 -8.14 -17.78 -7.23
CA SER A 2 -6.89 -17.97 -6.48
C SER A 2 -5.75 -17.18 -7.14
N SER A 3 -5.12 -16.27 -6.40
CA SER A 3 -3.89 -15.61 -6.81
C SER A 3 -2.80 -16.67 -6.87
N SER A 4 -2.49 -17.19 -8.06
CA SER A 4 -1.24 -17.91 -8.27
C SER A 4 -0.13 -16.92 -7.91
N ASN A 5 0.61 -17.19 -6.83
CA ASN A 5 1.74 -16.36 -6.44
C ASN A 5 2.70 -16.29 -7.62
N VAL A 6 2.80 -15.11 -8.22
CA VAL A 6 3.70 -14.89 -9.35
C VAL A 6 5.13 -15.00 -8.82
N ASN A 7 5.90 -15.98 -9.29
CA ASN A 7 7.30 -16.10 -8.92
C ASN A 7 8.12 -15.05 -9.67
N VAL A 8 8.27 -13.88 -9.04
CA VAL A 8 9.00 -12.75 -9.62
C VAL A 8 10.47 -13.10 -9.87
N GLU A 9 11.08 -13.93 -9.01
CA GLU A 9 12.48 -14.34 -9.18
C GLU A 9 12.69 -15.10 -10.49
N ASP A 10 11.75 -15.97 -10.86
CA ASP A 10 11.81 -16.69 -12.14
C ASP A 10 11.64 -15.75 -13.34
N LEU A 11 10.75 -14.75 -13.24
CA LEU A 11 10.52 -13.79 -14.33
C LEU A 11 11.77 -12.97 -14.66
N ILE A 12 12.52 -12.59 -13.63
CA ILE A 12 13.64 -11.66 -13.77
C ILE A 12 14.98 -12.36 -14.04
N LYS A 13 15.09 -13.68 -13.92
CA LYS A 13 16.36 -14.41 -14.13
C LYS A 13 17.09 -14.05 -15.44
N SER A 14 16.35 -13.70 -16.49
CA SER A 14 16.88 -13.35 -17.81
C SER A 14 16.76 -11.87 -18.15
N PHE A 15 16.79 -10.97 -17.16
CA PHE A 15 16.69 -9.53 -17.42
C PHE A 15 17.90 -8.99 -18.18
N ARG A 16 17.65 -8.07 -19.11
CA ARG A 16 18.67 -7.31 -19.85
C ARG A 16 19.06 -6.02 -19.14
N VAL A 17 18.06 -5.31 -18.64
CA VAL A 17 18.21 -4.05 -17.90
C VAL A 17 17.53 -4.21 -16.56
N GLY A 18 18.21 -3.78 -15.51
CA GLY A 18 17.68 -3.73 -14.15
C GLY A 18 17.93 -2.34 -13.56
N TYR A 19 16.93 -1.82 -12.86
CA TYR A 19 17.03 -0.59 -12.07
C TYR A 19 16.31 -0.81 -10.74
N ASP A 20 16.91 -0.38 -9.64
CA ASP A 20 16.27 -0.44 -8.32
C ASP A 20 16.62 0.80 -7.49
N LYS A 21 15.60 1.56 -7.09
CA LYS A 21 15.75 2.73 -6.21
C LYS A 21 14.43 3.03 -5.49
N ALA A 22 14.51 3.30 -4.19
CA ALA A 22 13.39 3.78 -3.37
C ALA A 22 12.10 2.93 -3.45
N GLY A 23 12.23 1.62 -3.64
CA GLY A 23 11.08 0.70 -3.75
C GLY A 23 10.42 0.68 -5.13
N LEU A 24 11.02 1.34 -6.13
CA LEU A 24 10.74 1.13 -7.55
C LEU A 24 11.86 0.27 -8.14
N THR A 25 11.46 -0.91 -8.62
CA THR A 25 12.33 -1.82 -9.33
C THR A 25 11.80 -2.01 -10.74
N ILE A 26 12.67 -1.93 -11.75
CA ILE A 26 12.31 -2.03 -13.16
C ILE A 26 13.22 -3.08 -13.80
N TYR A 27 12.63 -3.97 -14.60
CA TYR A 27 13.37 -4.95 -15.39
C TYR A 27 12.88 -4.96 -16.84
N VAL A 28 13.81 -5.06 -17.78
CA VAL A 28 13.48 -5.40 -19.17
C VAL A 28 13.81 -6.86 -19.38
N ILE A 29 12.81 -7.66 -19.76
CA ILE A 29 12.90 -9.12 -19.89
C ILE A 29 12.32 -9.57 -21.24
N PRO A 30 12.61 -10.80 -21.70
CA PRO A 30 11.96 -11.38 -22.86
C PRO A 30 10.44 -11.46 -22.69
N ARG A 31 9.67 -11.13 -23.74
CA ARG A 31 8.20 -11.12 -23.70
C ARG A 31 7.60 -12.49 -23.43
N GLU A 32 8.25 -13.58 -23.83
CA GLU A 32 7.78 -14.93 -23.52
C GLU A 32 7.65 -15.21 -22.01
N ASN A 33 8.49 -14.58 -21.18
CA ASN A 33 8.53 -14.83 -19.73
C ASN A 33 7.29 -14.30 -19.00
N VAL A 34 6.56 -13.32 -19.57
CA VAL A 34 5.37 -12.72 -18.93
C VAL A 34 4.05 -13.31 -19.39
N THR A 35 4.07 -14.25 -20.34
CA THR A 35 2.86 -14.82 -20.96
C THR A 35 1.87 -15.44 -19.95
N SER A 36 2.36 -15.96 -18.83
CA SER A 36 1.52 -16.52 -17.75
C SER A 36 0.76 -15.45 -16.96
N ILE A 37 1.25 -14.20 -16.96
CA ILE A 37 0.71 -13.06 -16.20
C ILE A 37 0.15 -11.96 -17.10
N THR A 38 -0.07 -12.23 -18.38
CA THR A 38 -0.74 -11.29 -19.30
C THR A 38 -2.02 -11.90 -19.87
N ARG A 39 -2.64 -12.82 -19.11
CA ARG A 39 -3.85 -13.55 -19.51
C ARG A 39 -5.14 -12.76 -19.28
N ASP A 40 -5.08 -11.72 -18.46
CA ASP A 40 -6.18 -10.82 -18.17
C ASP A 40 -6.23 -9.66 -19.17
N THR A 41 -7.37 -8.95 -19.24
CA THR A 41 -7.51 -7.74 -20.05
C THR A 41 -6.57 -6.65 -19.57
N GLY A 42 -5.54 -6.33 -20.37
CA GLY A 42 -4.69 -5.17 -20.15
C GLY A 42 -5.34 -3.87 -20.65
N TYR A 43 -4.79 -2.74 -20.23
CA TYR A 43 -5.16 -1.41 -20.71
C TYR A 43 -4.33 -1.10 -21.95
N ALA A 44 -5.00 -0.91 -23.09
CA ALA A 44 -4.33 -0.45 -24.31
C ALA A 44 -4.05 1.05 -24.20
N PHE A 45 -2.85 1.45 -24.62
CA PHE A 45 -2.41 2.84 -24.59
C PHE A 45 -1.89 3.30 -25.94
N ASN A 46 -1.95 4.61 -26.18
CA ASN A 46 -1.44 5.24 -27.39
C ASN A 46 -0.87 6.63 -27.09
N ASN A 47 0.46 6.74 -27.12
CA ASN A 47 1.20 7.99 -26.96
C ASN A 47 0.68 8.88 -25.81
N GLU A 48 0.81 8.40 -24.59
CA GLU A 48 0.20 9.05 -23.42
C GLU A 48 1.03 8.88 -22.16
N ASP A 49 0.68 9.69 -21.16
CA ASP A 49 1.21 9.59 -19.82
C ASP A 49 0.26 8.77 -18.94
N ILE A 50 0.76 7.68 -18.36
CA ILE A 50 -0.02 6.79 -17.49
C ILE A 50 0.54 6.86 -16.09
N GLN A 51 -0.27 7.31 -15.14
CA GLN A 51 0.02 7.12 -13.73
C GLN A 51 -0.26 5.66 -13.34
N LEU A 52 0.75 4.98 -12.81
CA LEU A 52 0.59 3.61 -12.31
C LEU A 52 -0.37 3.61 -11.12
N TYR A 53 -1.47 2.89 -11.28
CA TYR A 53 -2.57 2.89 -10.34
C TYR A 53 -2.11 2.58 -8.90
N GLY A 54 -2.56 3.41 -7.94
CA GLY A 54 -2.24 3.23 -6.52
C GLY A 54 -0.80 3.60 -6.17
N THR A 55 -0.11 4.33 -7.05
CA THR A 55 1.24 4.87 -6.83
C THR A 55 1.34 6.30 -7.36
N ARG A 56 2.47 6.96 -7.12
CA ARG A 56 2.82 8.27 -7.69
C ARG A 56 3.81 8.16 -8.86
N VAL A 57 4.00 6.96 -9.39
CA VAL A 57 4.88 6.71 -10.56
C VAL A 57 4.12 7.01 -11.83
N ILE A 58 4.72 7.80 -12.71
CA ILE A 58 4.17 8.18 -14.02
C ILE A 58 5.06 7.56 -15.11
N LEU A 59 4.42 6.91 -16.07
CA LEU A 59 5.05 6.40 -17.28
C LEU A 59 4.75 7.36 -18.42
N HIS A 60 5.79 7.87 -19.07
CA HIS A 60 5.68 8.59 -20.33
C HIS A 60 5.90 7.59 -21.46
N LEU A 61 4.84 7.28 -22.21
CA LEU A 61 4.81 6.20 -23.20
C LEU A 61 4.62 6.79 -24.60
N PRO A 62 5.69 7.12 -25.34
CA PRO A 62 5.59 7.77 -26.66
C PRO A 62 5.22 6.81 -27.81
N CYS A 63 4.60 5.68 -27.49
CA CYS A 63 4.34 4.58 -28.40
C CYS A 63 3.00 3.91 -28.06
N ASN A 64 2.66 2.88 -28.83
CA ASN A 64 1.47 2.06 -28.61
C ASN A 64 1.85 0.76 -27.90
N GLY A 65 0.90 0.26 -27.12
CA GLY A 65 1.07 -1.00 -26.44
C GLY A 65 -0.06 -1.31 -25.49
N ILE A 66 0.23 -2.26 -24.61
CA ILE A 66 -0.69 -2.70 -23.57
C ILE A 66 0.07 -2.73 -22.25
N ILE A 67 -0.53 -2.14 -21.23
CA ILE A 67 -0.08 -2.28 -19.85
C ILE A 67 -1.02 -3.22 -19.10
N TYR A 68 -0.44 -4.24 -18.48
CA TYR A 68 -1.12 -5.18 -17.61
C TYR A 68 -0.81 -4.80 -16.16
N GLY A 69 -1.87 -4.54 -15.39
CA GLY A 69 -1.81 -4.41 -13.92
C GLY A 69 -2.86 -5.34 -13.29
N ARG A 70 -2.78 -5.80 -12.04
CA ARG A 70 -1.86 -5.54 -10.93
C ARG A 70 -1.68 -6.86 -10.18
N TYR A 71 -0.59 -7.58 -10.43
CA TYR A 71 -0.26 -8.77 -9.64
C TYR A 71 0.38 -8.28 -8.34
N LEU A 72 -0.26 -8.61 -7.22
CA LEU A 72 0.30 -8.29 -5.92
C LEU A 72 1.29 -9.36 -5.54
N THR A 73 2.46 -8.91 -5.11
CA THR A 73 3.53 -9.78 -4.69
C THR A 73 4.08 -9.30 -3.36
N HIS A 74 4.39 -10.27 -2.50
CA HIS A 74 5.13 -10.03 -1.27
C HIS A 74 6.60 -10.28 -1.56
N ILE A 75 7.40 -9.21 -1.52
CA ILE A 75 8.86 -9.29 -1.68
C ILE A 75 9.47 -8.61 -0.46
N ASN A 76 10.33 -9.31 0.27
CA ASN A 76 11.00 -8.81 1.48
C ASN A 76 10.01 -8.27 2.55
N ASN A 77 8.90 -8.98 2.78
CA ASN A 77 7.81 -8.57 3.69
C ASN A 77 7.07 -7.28 3.30
N GLU A 78 7.26 -6.76 2.09
CA GLU A 78 6.54 -5.59 1.57
C GLU A 78 5.50 -5.97 0.53
N LEU A 79 4.34 -5.31 0.56
CA LEU A 79 3.35 -5.41 -0.49
C LEU A 79 3.76 -4.54 -1.69
N LYS A 80 4.02 -5.18 -2.82
CA LYS A 80 4.40 -4.52 -4.08
C LYS A 80 3.37 -4.79 -5.17
N GLY A 81 3.22 -3.81 -6.07
CA GLY A 81 2.45 -3.94 -7.29
C GLY A 81 3.40 -4.28 -8.44
N LEU A 82 3.11 -5.37 -9.14
CA LEU A 82 3.73 -5.74 -10.40
C LEU A 82 2.88 -5.23 -11.56
N PHE A 83 3.51 -4.46 -12.44
CA PHE A 83 2.97 -3.97 -13.70
C PHE A 83 3.85 -4.48 -14.84
N VAL A 84 3.24 -4.82 -15.96
CA VAL A 84 3.94 -5.31 -17.16
C VAL A 84 3.52 -4.44 -18.33
N VAL A 85 4.49 -3.81 -18.99
CA VAL A 85 4.27 -3.01 -20.19
C VAL A 85 4.83 -3.77 -21.38
N ILE A 86 4.00 -3.95 -22.40
CA ILE A 86 4.37 -4.55 -23.69
C ILE A 86 4.09 -3.51 -24.76
N THR A 87 5.09 -3.21 -25.59
CA THR A 87 4.97 -2.27 -26.70
C THR A 87 4.83 -3.01 -28.02
N GLU A 88 4.16 -2.39 -28.98
CA GLU A 88 4.02 -2.97 -30.33
C GLU A 88 5.35 -2.93 -31.10
N ASN A 89 6.10 -1.85 -30.90
CA ASN A 89 7.39 -1.58 -31.54
C ASN A 89 8.45 -1.24 -30.51
N ASN A 90 9.70 -1.07 -30.95
CA ASN A 90 10.76 -0.55 -30.11
C ASN A 90 10.35 0.83 -29.56
N CYS A 91 10.51 1.03 -28.26
CA CYS A 91 10.01 2.21 -27.58
C CYS A 91 10.93 2.64 -26.44
N ASP A 92 11.11 3.95 -26.33
CA ASP A 92 11.83 4.60 -25.25
C ASP A 92 10.82 5.10 -24.22
N ILE A 93 10.74 4.43 -23.07
CA ILE A 93 9.80 4.74 -22.01
C ILE A 93 10.52 5.54 -20.92
N SER A 94 9.96 6.67 -20.49
CA SER A 94 10.46 7.41 -19.32
C SER A 94 9.58 7.12 -18.11
N ILE A 95 10.21 6.93 -16.96
CA ILE A 95 9.57 6.51 -15.72
C ILE A 95 9.93 7.53 -14.64
N SER A 96 8.93 8.27 -14.19
CA SER A 96 9.08 9.42 -13.31
C SER A 96 8.46 9.13 -11.95
N TRP A 97 9.21 9.40 -10.87
CA TRP A 97 8.69 9.48 -9.51
C TRP A 97 9.32 10.68 -8.81
N TYR A 98 8.68 11.83 -8.99
CA TYR A 98 9.19 13.14 -8.57
C TYR A 98 9.59 13.20 -7.09
N GLU A 99 8.79 12.61 -6.21
CA GLU A 99 9.04 12.69 -4.76
C GLU A 99 10.29 11.95 -4.30
N GLU A 100 10.71 10.93 -5.03
CA GLU A 100 11.94 10.19 -4.74
C GLU A 100 13.09 10.62 -5.66
N GLY A 101 12.90 11.69 -6.46
CA GLY A 101 13.88 12.19 -7.40
C GLY A 101 14.29 11.12 -8.41
N ILE A 102 13.32 10.42 -8.96
CA ILE A 102 13.53 9.37 -9.97
C ILE A 102 13.01 9.88 -11.30
N ASP A 103 13.88 9.83 -12.30
CA ASP A 103 13.56 9.97 -13.72
C ASP A 103 14.49 9.02 -14.48
N VAL A 104 13.92 7.93 -15.00
CA VAL A 104 14.68 6.86 -15.65
C VAL A 104 14.11 6.60 -17.02
N LYS A 105 14.99 6.62 -18.02
CA LYS A 105 14.63 6.26 -19.39
C LYS A 105 15.07 4.83 -19.68
N THR A 106 14.15 4.02 -20.20
CA THR A 106 14.37 2.61 -20.52
C THR A 106 13.96 2.32 -21.96
N HIS A 107 14.88 1.75 -22.74
CA HIS A 107 14.58 1.26 -24.08
C HIS A 107 14.05 -0.17 -24.05
N VAL A 108 12.87 -0.40 -24.64
CA VAL A 108 12.17 -1.69 -24.72
C VAL A 108 12.05 -2.08 -26.19
N LYS A 109 12.50 -3.29 -26.56
CA LYS A 109 12.36 -3.83 -27.91
C LYS A 109 11.00 -4.49 -28.12
N SER A 110 10.57 -4.67 -29.37
CA SER A 110 9.29 -5.30 -29.72
C SER A 110 9.08 -6.73 -29.19
N ASN A 111 10.17 -7.47 -28.94
CA ASN A 111 10.15 -8.82 -28.35
C ASN A 111 10.41 -8.83 -26.84
N GLU A 112 10.46 -7.66 -26.20
CA GLU A 112 10.70 -7.50 -24.77
C GLU A 112 9.44 -7.03 -24.05
N ALA A 113 9.45 -7.19 -22.73
CA ALA A 113 8.48 -6.63 -21.82
C ALA A 113 9.21 -5.84 -20.73
N LEU A 114 8.60 -4.73 -20.31
CA LEU A 114 9.06 -3.94 -19.18
C LEU A 114 8.25 -4.34 -17.96
N ILE A 115 8.92 -4.99 -17.01
CA ILE A 115 8.39 -5.23 -15.66
C ILE A 115 8.67 -3.99 -14.82
N ILE A 116 7.64 -3.52 -14.14
CA ILE A 116 7.73 -2.46 -13.14
C ILE A 116 7.16 -3.02 -11.84
N ILE A 117 8.02 -3.21 -10.85
CA ILE A 117 7.66 -3.61 -9.50
C ILE A 117 7.77 -2.36 -8.65
N VAL A 118 6.64 -1.79 -8.29
CA VAL A 118 6.59 -0.60 -7.47
C VAL A 118 5.93 -0.94 -6.16
N ARG A 119 6.57 -0.53 -5.09
CA ARG A 119 5.98 -0.65 -3.79
C ARG A 119 4.77 0.27 -3.66
N LEU A 120 3.67 -0.28 -3.15
CA LEU A 120 2.40 0.43 -3.04
C LEU A 120 2.32 1.32 -1.79
N MET A 121 3.34 1.27 -0.93
CA MET A 121 3.48 1.99 0.34
C MET A 121 4.92 2.48 0.53
N ARG A 122 5.18 3.47 1.40
CA ARG A 122 6.53 3.99 1.66
C ARG A 122 7.29 3.24 2.79
N ILE A 123 8.62 3.07 2.65
CA ILE A 123 9.61 2.94 3.75
C ILE A 123 10.41 4.21 3.57
N LYS A 124 9.89 5.30 4.08
CA LYS A 124 10.78 6.04 4.94
C LYS A 124 10.15 5.88 6.31
N PRO A 125 10.88 5.34 7.31
CA PRO A 125 10.53 5.58 8.68
C PRO A 125 10.84 7.05 8.96
N HIS A 126 10.16 7.96 8.25
CA HIS A 126 10.07 9.30 8.76
C HIS A 126 9.29 9.16 10.04
N ARG A 127 9.84 9.66 11.14
CA ARG A 127 9.04 9.88 12.33
C ARG A 127 7.95 10.86 11.91
N ILE A 128 6.80 10.32 11.54
CA ILE A 128 5.62 11.12 11.34
C ILE A 128 5.31 11.61 12.74
N LYS A 129 5.43 12.92 12.96
CA LYS A 129 5.03 13.48 14.24
C LYS A 129 3.53 13.22 14.33
N PRO A 130 3.06 12.54 15.39
CA PRO A 130 1.63 12.41 15.61
C PRO A 130 0.97 13.77 15.47
N SER A 131 -0.21 13.82 14.85
CA SER A 131 -0.99 15.04 14.82
C SER A 131 -1.04 15.66 16.22
N SER A 132 -0.70 16.94 16.35
CA SER A 132 -0.74 17.65 17.63
C SER A 132 -2.12 17.58 18.26
N TYR A 133 -3.16 17.42 17.43
CA TYR A 133 -4.53 17.19 17.86
C TYR A 133 -4.71 15.81 18.50
N ALA A 134 -4.22 14.74 17.87
CA ALA A 134 -4.24 13.39 18.45
C ALA A 134 -3.51 13.35 19.81
N LEU A 135 -2.33 13.97 19.90
CA LEU A 135 -1.59 14.07 21.18
C LEU A 135 -2.34 14.89 22.23
N ARG A 136 -3.02 15.98 21.83
CA ARG A 136 -3.84 16.79 22.74
C ARG A 136 -5.04 16.00 23.26
N ILE A 137 -5.71 15.23 22.41
CA ILE A 137 -6.81 14.35 22.81
C ILE A 137 -6.31 13.30 23.80
N MET A 138 -5.17 12.66 23.50
CA MET A 138 -4.56 11.69 24.42
C MET A 138 -4.26 12.31 25.79
N ARG A 139 -3.69 13.51 25.83
CA ARG A 139 -3.41 14.22 27.09
C ARG A 139 -4.69 14.64 27.82
N ALA A 140 -5.68 15.18 27.10
CA ALA A 140 -6.93 15.64 27.68
C ALA A 140 -7.78 14.49 28.26
N LEU A 141 -7.73 13.33 27.60
CA LEU A 141 -8.45 12.13 28.02
C LEU A 141 -7.61 11.24 28.96
N GLY A 142 -6.36 11.62 29.28
CA GLY A 142 -5.46 10.86 30.16
C GLY A 142 -5.13 9.45 29.64
N LEU A 143 -4.93 9.28 28.33
CA LEU A 143 -4.83 7.96 27.70
C LEU A 143 -3.38 7.46 27.56
N SER A 144 -3.13 6.20 27.93
CA SER A 144 -1.97 5.38 27.52
C SER A 144 -2.44 4.29 26.61
N GLY A 145 -2.22 4.49 25.33
CA GLY A 145 -2.44 3.46 24.34
C GLY A 145 -1.37 3.57 23.29
N ARG A 146 -1.38 2.60 22.39
CA ARG A 146 -0.64 2.79 21.16
C ARG A 146 -1.47 3.62 20.19
N LEU A 147 -0.89 4.72 19.71
CA LEU A 147 -1.48 5.51 18.63
C LEU A 147 -1.20 4.78 17.32
N LEU A 148 -2.26 4.32 16.66
CA LEU A 148 -2.23 3.92 15.27
C LEU A 148 -2.56 5.15 14.42
N TYR A 149 -1.58 5.70 13.72
CA TYR A 149 -1.80 6.83 12.83
C TYR A 149 -1.63 6.39 11.38
N SER A 150 -2.58 6.77 10.53
CA SER A 150 -2.48 6.70 9.07
C SER A 150 -2.51 8.11 8.51
N ASP A 151 -1.48 8.49 7.76
CA ASP A 151 -1.41 9.79 7.07
C ASP A 151 -2.10 9.76 5.69
N THR A 152 -2.09 10.90 4.99
CA THR A 152 -2.47 11.00 3.55
C THR A 152 -1.75 10.03 2.60
N ASN A 153 -0.65 9.40 3.05
CA ASN A 153 0.08 8.38 2.30
C ASN A 153 -0.24 6.95 2.78
N ASN A 154 -1.23 6.79 3.66
CA ASN A 154 -1.70 5.55 4.27
C ASN A 154 -0.63 4.78 5.08
N GLU A 155 0.34 5.48 5.66
CA GLU A 155 1.39 4.85 6.47
C GLU A 155 0.91 4.59 7.90
N ILE A 156 0.92 3.32 8.34
CA ILE A 156 0.53 2.92 9.69
C ILE A 156 1.73 3.03 10.64
N GLN A 157 1.70 3.98 11.58
CA GLN A 157 2.69 4.06 12.67
C GLN A 157 2.08 3.72 14.03
N VAL A 158 2.87 3.07 14.87
CA VAL A 158 2.47 2.58 16.19
C VAL A 158 3.35 3.23 17.26
N PHE A 159 2.83 4.23 17.98
CA PHE A 159 3.56 4.91 19.06
C PHE A 159 3.25 4.28 20.42
N GLY A 160 4.18 4.26 21.37
CA GLY A 160 3.90 3.86 22.77
C GLY A 160 3.72 5.08 23.67
N ILE A 161 2.65 5.15 24.46
CA ILE A 161 2.40 6.20 25.47
C ILE A 161 2.09 5.53 26.81
N GLU A 162 2.61 6.08 27.92
CA GLU A 162 2.87 5.35 29.19
C GLU A 162 1.91 5.61 30.39
N GLY A 163 0.93 6.54 30.35
CA GLY A 163 -0.04 6.75 31.47
C GLY A 163 -1.52 6.32 31.26
N GLY A 164 -2.03 5.40 32.11
CA GLY A 164 -3.27 4.59 32.05
C GLY A 164 -4.56 5.09 31.35
N LEU A 165 -5.01 4.38 30.30
CA LEU A 165 -6.40 4.39 29.78
C LEU A 165 -7.39 3.89 30.86
N ILE A 166 -8.45 4.64 31.14
CA ILE A 166 -9.49 4.26 32.11
C ILE A 166 -10.09 2.90 31.68
N PRO A 167 -10.20 1.88 32.56
CA PRO A 167 -10.34 0.47 32.16
C PRO A 167 -11.74 0.05 31.68
N SER A 168 -12.69 0.96 31.49
CA SER A 168 -14.09 0.59 31.28
C SER A 168 -14.82 1.56 30.37
N PHE A 169 -14.57 1.47 29.07
CA PHE A 169 -15.48 2.04 28.09
C PHE A 169 -16.50 0.95 27.70
N GLN A 170 -17.76 1.14 28.07
CA GLN A 170 -18.87 0.30 27.61
C GLN A 170 -19.25 0.75 26.19
N GLY A 171 -18.82 -0.01 25.20
CA GLY A 171 -19.18 0.19 23.79
C GLY A 171 -19.78 -1.08 23.19
N ASN A 172 -20.16 -1.00 21.91
CA ASN A 172 -20.50 -2.21 21.17
C ASN A 172 -19.24 -3.05 20.99
N CYS A 173 -19.29 -4.27 21.51
CA CYS A 173 -18.30 -5.32 21.31
C CYS A 173 -18.43 -5.81 19.86
N MET A 174 -17.38 -5.65 19.07
CA MET A 174 -17.35 -6.03 17.65
C MET A 174 -16.06 -6.81 17.36
N SER A 175 -16.14 -7.82 16.49
CA SER A 175 -14.96 -8.56 16.00
C SER A 175 -14.30 -7.88 14.79
N GLU A 176 -15.07 -7.04 14.08
CA GLU A 176 -14.56 -6.21 13.00
C GLU A 176 -15.23 -4.84 13.00
N PHE A 177 -14.48 -3.84 12.53
CA PHE A 177 -14.95 -2.48 12.37
C PHE A 177 -14.51 -1.91 11.03
N ILE A 178 -15.48 -1.42 10.26
CA ILE A 178 -15.25 -0.85 8.93
C ILE A 178 -15.57 0.63 8.97
N ILE A 179 -14.62 1.46 8.52
CA ILE A 179 -14.80 2.91 8.42
C ILE A 179 -14.08 3.45 7.18
N LYS A 180 -14.83 4.11 6.29
CA LYS A 180 -14.33 4.50 4.96
C LYS A 180 -13.69 3.27 4.26
N GLN A 181 -12.43 3.39 3.85
CA GLN A 181 -11.64 2.33 3.22
C GLN A 181 -10.84 1.51 4.25
N TRP A 182 -11.10 1.61 5.55
CA TRP A 182 -10.37 0.91 6.59
C TRP A 182 -11.22 -0.20 7.21
N LYS A 183 -10.59 -1.35 7.48
CA LYS A 183 -11.18 -2.48 8.17
C LYS A 183 -10.24 -2.95 9.25
N LEU A 184 -10.68 -2.84 10.50
CA LEU A 184 -9.97 -3.31 11.67
C LEU A 184 -10.59 -4.65 12.07
N ILE A 185 -9.78 -5.69 12.21
CA ILE A 185 -10.21 -7.02 12.63
C ILE A 185 -9.48 -7.35 13.92
N PHE A 186 -10.22 -7.77 14.93
CA PHE A 186 -9.71 -7.99 16.27
C PHE A 186 -9.59 -9.50 16.55
N ASP A 187 -8.60 -9.90 17.33
CA ASP A 187 -8.48 -11.30 17.80
C ASP A 187 -9.61 -11.69 18.75
N GLU A 188 -10.00 -10.76 19.59
CA GLU A 188 -11.14 -10.85 20.49
C GLU A 188 -12.14 -9.75 20.20
N CYS A 189 -13.26 -9.78 20.92
CA CYS A 189 -14.28 -8.76 20.83
C CYS A 189 -13.73 -7.41 21.34
N GLY A 190 -13.68 -6.40 20.46
CA GLY A 190 -13.18 -5.06 20.78
C GLY A 190 -14.30 -4.08 21.09
N PHE A 191 -14.12 -3.29 22.15
CA PHE A 191 -15.01 -2.18 22.51
C PHE A 191 -14.56 -0.91 21.81
N ILE A 192 -15.42 -0.36 20.95
CA ILE A 192 -15.06 0.78 20.09
C ILE A 192 -15.87 2.02 20.47
N VAL A 193 -15.18 3.14 20.67
CA VAL A 193 -15.79 4.46 20.84
C VAL A 193 -15.25 5.38 19.73
N LYS A 194 -16.15 5.89 18.89
CA LYS A 194 -15.80 6.88 17.87
C LYS A 194 -15.77 8.27 18.49
N VAL A 195 -14.61 8.92 18.47
CA VAL A 195 -14.44 10.33 18.80
C VAL A 195 -14.50 11.09 17.48
N ILE A 196 -15.65 11.71 17.17
CA ILE A 196 -15.85 12.36 15.87
C ILE A 196 -15.02 13.65 15.81
N SER A 197 -14.22 13.78 14.75
CA SER A 197 -13.63 15.02 14.26
C SER A 197 -13.98 15.14 12.77
N ASP A 198 -14.13 16.37 12.27
CA ASP A 198 -14.72 16.65 10.95
C ASP A 198 -13.96 16.03 9.76
N ASN A 199 -12.66 15.76 9.90
CA ASN A 199 -11.82 15.16 8.84
C ASN A 199 -11.13 13.84 9.25
N ASP A 200 -10.84 13.67 10.55
CA ASP A 200 -10.11 12.50 11.07
C ASP A 200 -11.05 11.53 11.77
N ASN A 201 -10.94 10.23 11.45
CA ASN A 201 -11.65 9.22 12.22
C ASN A 201 -10.80 8.81 13.42
N ILE A 202 -11.15 9.33 14.60
CA ILE A 202 -10.51 8.96 15.85
C ILE A 202 -11.35 7.88 16.53
N LEU A 203 -10.74 6.75 16.83
CA LEU A 203 -11.36 5.60 17.47
C LEU A 203 -10.57 5.25 18.74
N LEU A 204 -11.28 5.01 19.83
CA LEU A 204 -10.75 4.35 21.01
C LEU A 204 -11.19 2.89 20.94
N ILE A 205 -10.25 1.97 21.00
CA ILE A 205 -10.50 0.53 20.94
C ILE A 205 -9.95 -0.10 22.20
N GLY A 206 -10.75 -0.87 22.93
CA GLY A 206 -10.32 -1.57 24.15
C GLY A 206 -10.68 -3.05 24.13
N GLY A 207 -9.98 -3.84 24.95
CA GLY A 207 -10.24 -5.28 25.12
C GLY A 207 -9.72 -6.18 24.00
N VAL A 208 -8.81 -5.68 23.16
CA VAL A 208 -8.26 -6.42 22.01
C VAL A 208 -6.78 -6.63 22.24
N ASN A 209 -6.20 -7.82 22.08
CA ASN A 209 -4.74 -8.00 22.20
C ASN A 209 -4.03 -7.86 20.83
N THR A 210 -4.74 -8.17 19.75
CA THR A 210 -4.25 -8.17 18.38
C THR A 210 -5.25 -7.51 17.45
N MET A 211 -4.77 -6.59 16.64
CA MET A 211 -5.56 -5.91 15.62
C MET A 211 -4.89 -6.09 14.26
N VAL A 212 -5.62 -6.67 13.31
CA VAL A 212 -5.27 -6.72 11.90
C VAL A 212 -5.92 -5.53 11.22
N ILE A 213 -5.11 -4.70 10.56
CA ILE A 213 -5.55 -3.51 9.86
C ILE A 213 -5.54 -3.83 8.38
N LYS A 214 -6.70 -3.66 7.76
CA LYS A 214 -6.87 -3.78 6.32
C LYS A 214 -7.32 -2.46 5.72
N GLN A 215 -6.91 -2.23 4.48
CA GLN A 215 -7.43 -1.15 3.65
C GLN A 215 -8.11 -1.73 2.41
N TYR A 216 -9.26 -1.17 2.05
CA TYR A 216 -9.99 -1.46 0.83
C TYR A 216 -9.44 -0.59 -0.27
N TYR A 217 -9.07 -1.22 -1.38
CA TYR A 217 -8.60 -0.53 -2.57
C TYR A 217 -9.71 -0.62 -3.61
N PRO A 218 -10.52 0.44 -3.83
CA PRO A 218 -11.72 0.38 -4.67
C PRO A 218 -11.49 -0.12 -6.09
N SER A 219 -10.33 0.19 -6.66
CA SER A 219 -9.90 -0.30 -7.98
C SER A 219 -9.66 -1.79 -8.09
N LEU A 220 -9.36 -2.46 -6.97
CA LEU A 220 -9.10 -3.89 -6.94
C LEU A 220 -10.29 -4.66 -6.39
N ASP A 221 -11.32 -3.93 -5.93
CA ASP A 221 -12.46 -4.45 -5.20
C ASP A 221 -12.06 -5.45 -4.10
N LYS A 222 -10.98 -5.12 -3.36
CA LYS A 222 -10.36 -6.04 -2.38
C LYS A 222 -9.83 -5.32 -1.16
N TRP A 223 -9.91 -6.03 -0.03
CA TRP A 223 -9.31 -5.67 1.26
C TRP A 223 -7.91 -6.28 1.39
N TYR A 224 -6.92 -5.49 1.78
CA TYR A 224 -5.54 -5.95 1.98
C TYR A 224 -5.09 -5.70 3.41
N GLU A 225 -4.48 -6.71 4.03
CA GLU A 225 -3.82 -6.58 5.33
C GLU A 225 -2.55 -5.73 5.18
N LEU A 226 -2.56 -4.57 5.85
CA LEU A 226 -1.46 -3.62 5.86
C LEU A 226 -0.54 -3.86 7.04
N SER A 227 -1.12 -4.19 8.19
CA SER A 227 -0.36 -4.41 9.41
C SER A 227 -1.12 -5.30 10.38
N ARG A 228 -0.36 -5.98 11.23
CA ARG A 228 -0.86 -6.70 12.39
C ARG A 228 -0.17 -6.16 13.62
N VAL A 229 -0.95 -5.54 14.50
CA VAL A 229 -0.46 -4.98 15.76
C VAL A 229 -0.82 -5.96 16.87
N THR A 230 0.16 -6.34 17.70
CA THR A 230 -0.01 -7.31 18.79
C THR A 230 0.55 -6.74 20.09
N GLY A 231 0.02 -7.20 21.22
CA GLY A 231 0.62 -6.98 22.55
C GLY A 231 0.08 -5.78 23.34
N PHE A 232 -1.03 -5.17 22.91
CA PHE A 232 -1.70 -4.08 23.64
C PHE A 232 -3.15 -4.40 23.81
N ARG A 233 -3.74 -4.04 24.95
CA ARG A 233 -5.18 -4.20 25.24
C ARG A 233 -6.05 -3.05 24.76
N ASN A 234 -5.47 -1.86 24.62
CA ASN A 234 -6.18 -0.64 24.25
C ASN A 234 -5.40 0.17 23.20
N TYR A 235 -6.12 0.75 22.24
CA TYR A 235 -5.59 1.48 21.09
C TYR A 235 -6.31 2.82 20.93
N LEU A 236 -5.56 3.87 20.59
CA LEU A 236 -6.11 5.05 19.94
C LEU A 236 -5.79 4.91 18.46
N VAL A 237 -6.81 4.92 17.61
CA VAL A 237 -6.66 4.77 16.17
C VAL A 237 -7.11 6.07 15.52
N VAL A 238 -6.22 6.71 14.78
CA VAL A 238 -6.48 7.92 14.01
C VAL A 238 -6.27 7.57 12.54
N LEU A 239 -7.38 7.49 11.82
CA LEU A 239 -7.40 7.16 10.41
C LEU A 239 -7.73 8.42 9.64
N GLU A 240 -6.72 9.01 9.01
CA GLU A 240 -6.97 9.95 7.92
C GLU A 240 -7.55 9.19 6.72
N GLY A 241 -8.42 9.84 5.98
CA GLY A 241 -9.00 9.28 4.77
C GLY A 241 -9.44 10.37 3.83
#